data_AF-A0A3D5G737-F1
#
_entry.id   AF-A0A3D5G737-F1
#
_cell.length_a   1.000
_cell.length_b   1.000
_cell.length_c   1.000
_cell.angle_alpha   90.00
_cell.angle_beta   90.00
_cell.angle_gamma   90.00
#
_symmetry.space_group_name_H-M   'P 1'
#
loop_
_entity.id
_entity.type
_entity.pdbx_description
1 polymer ?
#
loop_
_entity_poly.entity_id
_entity_poly.type
_entity_poly.pdbx_seq_one_letter_code
_entity_poly.pdbx_strand_id
1 'polypeptide(L)'
;MSIQVYGIPNCGTCKKAFKWLEDSAVTYEFINTKENPPTRENIQNWVNSLGFQPMRNTSGQSYRALGEARNNWTSEEWIEAFAKDAMLLKRPLFVKDGTAVLVGFKDKEDVMREKLGI
;
A
#
# COMPACT_ATOMS: atom_id res chain seq x y z
N MET A 1 -19.50 -3.61 0.08
CA MET A 1 -18.10 -3.66 -0.37
C MET A 1 -17.40 -2.48 0.26
N SER A 2 -16.36 -2.74 1.06
CA SER A 2 -15.55 -1.68 1.67
C SER A 2 -14.20 -1.61 0.97
N ILE A 3 -13.87 -0.45 0.40
CA ILE A 3 -12.55 -0.17 -0.16
C ILE A 3 -11.84 0.78 0.80
N GLN A 4 -10.69 0.36 1.29
CA GLN A 4 -9.82 1.19 2.13
C GLN A 4 -8.55 1.54 1.35
N VAL A 5 -8.16 2.80 1.41
CA VAL A 5 -6.97 3.32 0.73
C VAL A 5 -5.99 3.81 1.77
N TYR A 6 -4.89 3.08 1.94
CA TYR A 6 -3.82 3.40 2.86
C TYR A 6 -2.79 4.30 2.17
N GLY A 7 -2.48 5.44 2.79
CA GLY A 7 -1.49 6.36 2.24
C GLY A 7 -1.21 7.56 3.15
N ILE A 8 -0.70 8.63 2.54
CA ILE A 8 -0.54 9.93 3.21
C ILE A 8 -1.14 11.03 2.32
N PRO A 9 -1.74 12.09 2.90
CA PRO A 9 -2.46 13.11 2.13
C PRO A 9 -1.57 13.90 1.17
N ASN A 10 -0.30 14.10 1.54
CA ASN A 10 0.66 14.88 0.74
C ASN A 10 1.44 14.03 -0.29
N CYS A 11 1.03 12.80 -0.57
CA CYS A 11 1.62 11.98 -1.63
C CYS A 11 0.96 12.26 -2.98
N GLY A 12 1.73 12.68 -3.98
CA GLY A 12 1.21 12.96 -5.33
C GLY A 12 0.53 11.76 -5.99
N THR A 13 1.05 10.54 -5.77
CA THR A 13 0.43 9.30 -6.27
C THR A 13 -0.90 8.99 -5.57
N CYS A 14 -1.00 9.28 -4.27
CA CYS A 14 -2.26 9.13 -3.52
C CYS A 14 -3.32 10.12 -4.03
N LYS A 15 -2.95 11.38 -4.25
CA LYS A 15 -3.86 12.39 -4.82
C LYS A 15 -4.43 11.97 -6.18
N LYS A 16 -3.61 11.37 -7.04
CA LYS A 16 -4.07 10.81 -8.33
C LYS A 16 -5.07 9.67 -8.16
N ALA A 17 -4.82 8.78 -7.20
CA ALA A 17 -5.71 7.68 -6.88
C ALA A 17 -7.06 8.15 -6.32
N PHE A 18 -7.04 9.11 -5.37
CA PHE A 18 -8.26 9.69 -4.81
C PHE A 18 -9.12 10.32 -5.90
N LYS A 19 -8.51 11.16 -6.73
CA LYS A 19 -9.21 11.78 -7.85
C LYS A 19 -9.84 10.74 -8.79
N TRP A 20 -9.12 9.68 -9.11
CA TRP A 20 -9.65 8.62 -9.97
C TRP A 20 -10.81 7.84 -9.35
N LEU A 21 -10.75 7.56 -8.04
CA LEU A 21 -11.85 6.94 -7.31
C LEU A 21 -13.09 7.85 -7.28
N GLU A 22 -12.89 9.15 -7.03
CA GLU A 22 -13.93 10.16 -7.05
C GLU A 22 -14.57 10.29 -8.45
N ASP A 23 -13.75 10.42 -9.50
CA ASP A 23 -14.20 10.50 -10.89
C ASP A 23 -14.94 9.21 -11.34
N SER A 24 -14.64 8.07 -10.71
CA SER A 24 -15.29 6.77 -10.94
C SER A 24 -16.48 6.50 -10.02
N ALA A 25 -16.87 7.46 -9.17
CA ALA A 25 -17.95 7.32 -8.18
C ALA A 25 -17.78 6.10 -7.25
N VAL A 26 -16.53 5.75 -6.91
CA VAL A 26 -16.20 4.65 -6.01
C VAL A 26 -16.12 5.17 -4.59
N THR A 27 -16.96 4.66 -3.69
CA THR A 27 -16.88 4.96 -2.26
C THR A 27 -15.67 4.26 -1.64
N TYR A 28 -14.86 5.00 -0.90
CA TYR A 28 -13.69 4.47 -0.19
C TYR A 28 -13.46 5.17 1.16
N GLU A 29 -12.76 4.48 2.05
CA GLU A 29 -12.23 5.05 3.30
C GLU A 29 -10.74 5.34 3.11
N PHE A 30 -10.31 6.57 3.37
CA PHE A 30 -8.89 6.92 3.38
C PHE A 30 -8.30 6.73 4.78
N ILE A 31 -7.20 5.99 4.87
CA ILE A 31 -6.46 5.77 6.11
C ILE A 31 -5.07 6.39 5.99
N ASN A 32 -4.82 7.44 6.77
CA ASN A 32 -3.51 8.06 6.86
C ASN A 32 -2.56 7.16 7.67
N THR A 33 -1.65 6.46 6.99
CA THR A 33 -0.71 5.51 7.62
C THR A 33 0.29 6.17 8.57
N LYS A 34 0.41 7.50 8.56
CA LYS A 34 1.25 8.24 9.50
C LYS A 34 0.55 8.50 10.83
N GLU A 35 -0.77 8.74 10.79
CA GLU A 35 -1.58 9.00 11.98
C GLU A 35 -2.15 7.70 12.56
N ASN A 36 -2.56 6.80 11.67
CA ASN A 36 -3.12 5.49 11.96
C ASN A 36 -2.25 4.42 11.30
N PRO A 37 -1.07 4.11 11.87
CA PRO A 37 -0.18 3.10 11.31
C PRO A 37 -0.87 1.72 11.31
N PRO A 38 -0.71 0.93 10.23
CA PRO A 38 -1.29 -0.41 10.18
C PRO A 38 -0.62 -1.34 11.18
N THR A 39 -1.40 -2.29 11.70
CA THR A 39 -0.86 -3.29 12.62
C THR A 39 0.01 -4.30 11.88
N ARG A 40 0.86 -5.02 12.63
CA ARG A 40 1.63 -6.14 12.07
C ARG A 40 0.72 -7.17 11.39
N GLU A 41 -0.45 -7.44 11.96
CA GLU A 41 -1.44 -8.38 11.39
C GLU A 41 -1.98 -7.87 10.05
N ASN A 42 -2.31 -6.58 9.93
CA ASN A 42 -2.71 -6.00 8.64
C ASN A 42 -1.60 -6.18 7.61
N ILE A 43 -0.36 -5.82 7.97
CA ILE A 43 0.80 -5.93 7.08
C ILE A 43 1.04 -7.39 6.66
N GLN A 44 0.96 -8.33 7.59
CA GLN A 44 1.12 -9.75 7.31
C GLN A 44 0.08 -10.22 6.30
N ASN A 45 -1.19 -9.84 6.46
CA ASN A 45 -2.24 -10.15 5.50
C ASN A 45 -1.96 -9.55 4.11
N TRP A 46 -1.45 -8.32 4.07
CA TRP A 46 -1.09 -7.67 2.80
C TRP A 46 0.09 -8.36 2.11
N VAL A 47 1.12 -8.73 2.87
CA VAL A 47 2.28 -9.46 2.36
C VAL A 47 1.87 -10.85 1.88
N ASN A 48 0.95 -11.53 2.57
CA ASN A 48 0.40 -12.81 2.11
C ASN A 48 -0.40 -12.68 0.81
N SER A 49 -1.07 -11.54 0.61
CA SER A 49 -1.93 -11.31 -0.57
C SER A 49 -1.14 -10.83 -1.80
N LEU A 50 -0.21 -9.89 -1.63
CA LEU A 50 0.49 -9.21 -2.72
C LEU A 50 1.98 -9.55 -2.81
N GLY A 51 2.53 -10.20 -1.78
CA GLY A 51 3.97 -10.32 -1.58
C GLY A 51 4.60 -9.04 -1.05
N PHE A 52 5.73 -9.16 -0.35
CA PHE A 52 6.43 -8.01 0.21
C PHE A 52 7.09 -7.13 -0.88
N GLN A 53 7.53 -7.73 -1.98
CA GLN A 53 8.31 -7.04 -3.02
C GLN A 53 7.61 -5.81 -3.62
N PRO A 54 6.34 -5.89 -4.09
CA PRO A 54 5.62 -4.74 -4.64
C PRO A 54 5.24 -3.71 -3.57
N MET A 55 5.19 -4.10 -2.29
CA MET A 55 4.88 -3.22 -1.17
C MET A 55 6.06 -2.33 -0.75
N ARG A 56 7.28 -2.56 -1.26
CA ARG A 56 8.45 -1.74 -0.90
C ARG A 56 8.40 -0.36 -1.55
N ASN A 57 8.53 0.69 -0.75
CA ASN A 57 8.71 2.06 -1.22
C ASN A 57 10.16 2.32 -1.65
N THR A 58 10.57 1.72 -2.77
CA THR A 58 11.96 1.78 -3.27
C THR A 58 12.47 3.19 -3.57
N SER A 59 11.57 4.15 -3.79
CA SER A 59 11.89 5.57 -3.98
C SER A 59 12.12 6.34 -2.68
N GLY A 60 11.70 5.81 -1.53
CA GLY A 60 11.72 6.51 -0.25
C GLY A 60 13.09 6.53 0.43
N GLN A 61 13.33 7.57 1.24
CA GLN A 61 14.57 7.67 2.04
C GLN A 61 14.69 6.54 3.06
N SER A 62 13.60 6.18 3.77
CA SER A 62 13.59 5.03 4.69
C SER A 62 14.09 3.76 4.03
N TYR A 63 13.62 3.46 2.81
CA TYR A 63 14.05 2.26 2.08
C TYR A 63 15.55 2.30 1.72
N ARG A 64 16.04 3.47 1.28
CA ARG A 64 17.46 3.65 0.96
C ARG A 64 18.35 3.53 2.20
N ALA A 65 17.87 3.96 3.36
CA ALA A 65 18.57 3.90 4.64
C ALA A 65 18.75 2.46 5.17
N LEU A 66 17.95 1.50 4.71
CA LEU A 66 18.05 0.09 5.15
C LEU A 66 19.35 -0.61 4.73
N GLY A 67 20.11 -0.07 3.77
CA GLY A 67 21.36 -0.69 3.29
C GLY A 67 21.15 -2.03 2.57
N GLU A 68 22.22 -2.65 2.07
CA GLU A 68 22.10 -3.80 1.14
C GLU A 68 21.65 -5.11 1.81
N ALA A 69 21.74 -5.22 3.15
CA ALA A 69 21.32 -6.40 3.90
C ALA A 69 19.86 -6.79 3.63
N ARG A 70 19.00 -5.79 3.37
CA ARG A 70 17.58 -5.97 3.04
C ARG A 70 17.31 -6.84 1.79
N ASN A 71 18.31 -7.03 0.94
CA ASN A 71 18.18 -7.82 -0.29
C ASN A 71 17.99 -9.32 -0.01
N ASN A 72 18.43 -9.79 1.16
CA ASN A 72 18.32 -11.19 1.59
C ASN A 72 17.22 -11.41 2.64
N TRP A 73 16.45 -10.38 2.98
CA TRP A 73 15.39 -10.48 3.98
C TRP A 73 14.25 -11.39 3.52
N THR A 74 13.79 -12.21 4.46
CA THR A 74 12.59 -13.03 4.38
C THR A 74 11.32 -12.18 4.41
N SER A 75 10.18 -12.80 4.08
CA SER A 75 8.87 -12.13 4.21
C SER A 75 8.60 -11.67 5.65
N GLU A 76 9.01 -12.46 6.66
CA GLU A 76 8.82 -12.12 8.08
C GLU A 76 9.65 -10.88 8.46
N GLU A 77 10.92 -10.82 8.05
CA GLU A 77 11.76 -9.63 8.27
C GLU A 77 11.19 -8.38 7.60
N TRP A 78 10.63 -8.51 6.40
CA TRP A 78 9.92 -7.41 5.73
C TRP A 78 8.65 -7.00 6.48
N ILE A 79 7.87 -7.94 6.99
CA ILE A 79 6.68 -7.67 7.79
C ILE A 79 7.06 -6.88 9.05
N GLU A 80 8.11 -7.32 9.76
CA GLU A 80 8.63 -6.60 10.93
C GLU A 80 9.12 -5.19 10.57
N ALA A 81 9.86 -5.05 9.46
CA ALA A 81 10.36 -3.75 9.02
C ALA A 81 9.22 -2.79 8.68
N PHE A 82 8.20 -3.24 7.93
CA PHE A 82 7.02 -2.45 7.60
C PHE A 82 6.22 -2.05 8.85
N ALA A 83 6.13 -2.94 9.85
CA ALA A 83 5.43 -2.65 11.10
C ALA A 83 6.18 -1.62 11.96
N LYS A 84 7.51 -1.61 11.89
CA LYS A 84 8.36 -0.63 12.58
C LYS A 84 8.38 0.74 11.87
N ASP A 85 8.37 0.76 10.53
CA ASP A 85 8.35 2.00 9.74
C ASP A 85 7.40 1.92 8.54
N ALA A 86 6.22 2.52 8.69
CA ALA A 86 5.22 2.61 7.62
C ALA A 86 5.69 3.43 6.40
N MET A 87 6.79 4.21 6.47
CA MET A 87 7.36 4.89 5.30
C MET A 87 8.03 3.93 4.32
N LEU A 88 8.33 2.70 4.76
CA LEU A 88 8.79 1.61 3.90
C LEU A 88 7.68 1.06 3.02
N LEU A 89 6.41 1.26 3.39
CA LEU A 89 5.27 0.82 2.58
C LEU A 89 5.05 1.75 1.39
N LYS A 90 4.91 1.13 0.22
CA LYS A 90 4.52 1.80 -1.02
C LYS A 90 3.06 2.23 -0.91
N ARG A 91 2.78 3.42 -1.47
CA ARG A 91 1.48 4.08 -1.35
C ARG A 91 1.01 4.55 -2.73
N PRO A 92 -0.31 4.64 -2.96
CA PRO A 92 -1.39 4.13 -2.11
C PRO A 92 -1.44 2.59 -2.07
N LEU A 93 -2.00 1.99 -1.02
CA LEU A 93 -2.32 0.56 -0.95
C LEU A 93 -3.82 0.40 -0.79
N PHE A 94 -4.42 -0.48 -1.58
CA PHE A 94 -5.87 -0.68 -1.64
C PHE A 94 -6.22 -2.02 -1.01
N VAL A 95 -7.15 -1.98 -0.06
CA VAL A 95 -7.72 -3.15 0.60
C VAL A 95 -9.20 -3.19 0.27
N LYS A 96 -9.66 -4.32 -0.28
CA LYS A 96 -11.07 -4.58 -0.55
C LYS A 96 -11.55 -5.70 0.35
N ASP A 97 -12.58 -5.44 1.13
CA ASP A 97 -13.22 -6.41 2.03
C ASP A 97 -12.18 -7.17 2.89
N GLY A 98 -11.19 -6.43 3.43
CA GLY A 98 -10.12 -6.95 4.29
C GLY A 98 -8.91 -7.55 3.56
N THR A 99 -8.95 -7.70 2.23
CA THR A 99 -7.87 -8.28 1.43
C THR A 99 -7.14 -7.21 0.62
N ALA A 100 -5.80 -7.21 0.63
CA ALA A 100 -5.04 -6.27 -0.20
C ALA A 100 -5.08 -6.69 -1.66
N VAL A 101 -5.51 -5.78 -2.54
CA VAL A 101 -5.75 -6.07 -3.97
C VAL A 101 -4.81 -5.31 -4.91
N LEU A 102 -4.29 -4.16 -4.48
CA LEU A 102 -3.45 -3.32 -5.31
C LEU A 102 -2.50 -2.47 -4.46
N VAL A 103 -1.29 -2.23 -4.98
CA VAL A 103 -0.33 -1.29 -4.38
C VAL A 103 0.35 -0.41 -5.43
N GLY A 104 0.40 0.88 -5.14
CA GLY A 104 0.75 1.94 -6.07
C GLY A 104 -0.39 2.30 -7.02
N PHE A 105 -0.15 3.28 -7.88
CA PHE A 105 -1.12 3.78 -8.85
C PHE A 105 -0.42 4.00 -10.19
N LYS A 106 -0.05 2.89 -10.84
CA LYS A 106 0.65 2.87 -12.14
C LYS A 106 0.02 1.91 -13.15
N ASP A 107 -0.90 1.07 -12.71
CA ASP A 107 -1.63 0.17 -13.60
C ASP A 107 -2.56 0.98 -14.52
N LYS A 108 -2.93 0.38 -15.66
CA LYS A 108 -3.96 0.95 -16.54
C LYS A 108 -5.31 0.94 -15.83
N GLU A 109 -6.19 1.86 -16.20
CA GLU A 109 -7.53 1.97 -15.58
C GLU A 109 -8.29 0.64 -15.56
N ASP A 110 -8.35 -0.06 -16.69
CA ASP A 110 -9.04 -1.35 -16.82
C ASP A 110 -8.56 -2.39 -15.79
N VAL A 111 -7.24 -2.49 -15.61
CA VAL A 111 -6.62 -3.37 -14.62
C VAL A 111 -6.95 -2.95 -13.19
N MET A 112 -7.04 -1.64 -12.93
CA MET A 112 -7.43 -1.15 -11.60
C MET A 112 -8.89 -1.46 -11.30
N ARG A 113 -9.79 -1.31 -12.28
CA ARG A 113 -11.21 -1.66 -12.17
C ARG A 113 -11.38 -3.15 -11.89
N GLU A 114 -10.68 -4.01 -12.64
CA GLU A 114 -10.70 -5.46 -12.43
C GLU A 114 -10.24 -5.84 -11.02
N LYS A 115 -9.08 -5.34 -10.56
CA LYS A 115 -8.55 -5.64 -9.22
C LYS A 115 -9.43 -5.12 -8.09
N LEU A 116 -10.07 -3.96 -8.30
CA LEU A 116 -11.02 -3.39 -7.34
C LEU A 116 -12.42 -4.00 -7.49
N GLY A 117 -12.65 -4.81 -8.52
CA GLY A 117 -13.95 -5.42 -8.87
C GLY A 117 -15.07 -4.37 -8.91
N ILE A 118 -14.84 -3.30 -9.67
CA ILE A 118 -15.78 -2.19 -9.94
C ILE A 118 -16.05 -2.05 -11.43
#